data_AF-A0A2V8D5N8-F1
#
_entry.id   AF-A0A2V8D5N8-F1
#
_cell.length_a   1.000
_cell.length_b   1.000
_cell.length_c   1.000
_cell.angle_alpha   90.00
_cell.angle_beta   90.00
_cell.angle_gamma   90.00
#
_symmetry.space_group_name_H-M   'P 1'
#
loop_
_entity.id
_entity.type
_entity.pdbx_description
1 polymer ?
#
loop_
_entity_poly.entity_id
_entity_poly.type
_entity_poly.pdbx_seq_one_letter_code
_entity_poly.pdbx_strand_id
1 'polypeptide(L)'
;MRVWKVQVSLVIALIVVISATVMATTFVEDFSAMPAGTCYADGSTIGVWQFVYNGYGCNGFVAANSNTMLFEQPATSTSPAETHGALVTGPSISGDFTLQVAAATTAQLRLNSAPNPWEVAWVLWHYTD
;
A
#
# COMPACT_ATOMS: atom_id res chain seq x y z
N MET A 1 -39.81 -27.59 -67.35
CA MET A 1 -38.40 -27.27 -67.02
C MET A 1 -38.42 -26.35 -65.81
N ARG A 2 -37.94 -26.82 -64.64
CA ARG A 2 -38.08 -26.10 -63.35
C ARG A 2 -36.72 -25.54 -62.95
N VAL A 3 -36.55 -24.22 -63.06
CA VAL A 3 -35.28 -23.54 -62.80
C VAL A 3 -35.19 -23.23 -61.30
N TRP A 4 -34.16 -23.73 -60.62
CA TRP A 4 -33.86 -23.40 -59.22
C TRP A 4 -32.94 -22.18 -59.17
N LYS A 5 -33.35 -21.13 -58.45
CA LYS A 5 -32.46 -20.00 -58.12
C LYS A 5 -31.80 -20.28 -56.78
N VAL A 6 -30.47 -20.41 -56.78
CA VAL A 6 -29.66 -20.46 -55.55
C VAL A 6 -29.24 -19.04 -55.23
N GLN A 7 -29.68 -18.51 -54.09
CA GLN A 7 -29.14 -17.27 -53.54
C GLN A 7 -28.00 -17.60 -52.57
N VAL A 8 -26.83 -17.04 -52.83
CA VAL A 8 -25.69 -17.03 -51.89
C VAL A 8 -25.68 -15.66 -51.24
N SER A 9 -25.85 -15.61 -49.92
CA SER A 9 -25.77 -14.39 -49.14
C SER A 9 -24.44 -14.37 -48.37
N LEU A 10 -23.65 -13.31 -48.60
CA LEU A 10 -22.41 -13.04 -47.89
C LEU A 10 -22.74 -12.37 -46.55
N VAL A 11 -22.42 -13.02 -45.43
CA VAL A 11 -22.56 -12.43 -44.09
C VAL A 11 -21.21 -11.83 -43.70
N ILE A 12 -21.12 -10.49 -43.69
CA ILE A 12 -19.95 -9.77 -43.19
C ILE A 12 -20.17 -9.53 -41.69
N ALA A 13 -19.47 -10.27 -40.84
CA ALA A 13 -19.47 -10.04 -39.40
C ALA A 13 -18.53 -8.86 -39.07
N LEU A 14 -19.09 -7.74 -38.61
CA LEU A 14 -18.33 -6.60 -38.12
C LEU A 14 -17.85 -6.89 -36.69
N ILE A 15 -16.57 -7.20 -36.53
CA ILE A 15 -15.95 -7.36 -35.21
C ILE A 15 -15.64 -5.96 -34.67
N VAL A 16 -16.44 -5.49 -33.72
CA VAL A 16 -16.15 -4.27 -32.95
C VAL A 16 -15.15 -4.65 -31.86
N VAL A 17 -13.87 -4.31 -32.05
CA VAL A 17 -12.86 -4.41 -31.00
C VAL A 17 -13.07 -3.24 -30.05
N ILE A 18 -13.73 -3.48 -28.92
CA ILE A 18 -13.83 -2.50 -27.84
C ILE A 18 -12.49 -2.51 -27.11
N SER A 19 -11.61 -1.56 -27.43
CA SER A 19 -10.42 -1.30 -26.63
C SER A 19 -10.86 -0.74 -25.28
N ALA A 20 -10.84 -1.56 -24.23
CA ALA A 20 -11.05 -1.08 -22.87
C ALA A 20 -9.86 -0.19 -22.50
N THR A 21 -10.06 1.12 -22.45
CA THR A 21 -9.11 2.04 -21.83
C THR A 21 -9.09 1.74 -20.33
N VAL A 22 -7.98 1.16 -19.84
CA VAL A 22 -7.74 1.07 -18.40
C VAL A 22 -7.55 2.49 -17.90
N MET A 23 -8.57 3.05 -17.25
CA MET A 23 -8.42 4.30 -16.52
C MET A 23 -7.47 4.02 -15.37
N ALA A 24 -6.24 4.51 -15.45
CA ALA A 24 -5.32 4.47 -14.31
C ALA A 24 -5.92 5.35 -13.21
N THR A 25 -6.42 4.72 -12.14
CA THR A 25 -6.88 5.44 -10.95
C THR A 25 -5.65 5.82 -10.13
N THR A 26 -5.32 7.10 -10.10
CA THR A 26 -4.30 7.60 -9.18
C THR A 26 -4.85 7.55 -7.75
N PHE A 27 -4.20 6.78 -6.88
CA PHE A 27 -4.43 6.85 -5.44
C PHE A 27 -3.53 7.94 -4.85
N VAL A 28 -4.13 8.87 -4.12
CA VAL A 28 -3.41 9.94 -3.40
C VAL A 28 -3.87 9.89 -1.95
N GLU A 29 -2.91 9.84 -1.03
CA GLU A 29 -3.14 9.89 0.40
C GLU A 29 -2.20 10.92 1.02
N ASP A 30 -2.77 11.81 1.83
CA ASP A 30 -2.05 12.79 2.66
C ASP A 30 -2.32 12.60 4.16
N PHE A 31 -3.10 11.57 4.50
CA PHE A 31 -3.56 11.18 5.83
C PHE A 31 -4.35 12.24 6.58
N SER A 32 -4.70 13.38 5.96
CA SER A 32 -5.38 14.50 6.63
C SER A 32 -6.75 14.12 7.21
N ALA A 33 -7.39 13.10 6.64
CA ALA A 33 -8.66 12.55 7.10
C ALA A 33 -8.53 11.46 8.20
N MET A 34 -7.31 11.04 8.54
CA MET A 34 -7.09 9.93 9.46
C MET A 34 -7.16 10.37 10.93
N PRO A 35 -7.71 9.53 11.83
CA PRO A 35 -7.75 9.85 13.25
C PRO A 35 -6.35 9.77 13.87
N ALA A 36 -5.80 10.92 14.27
CA ALA A 36 -4.48 11.00 14.89
C ALA A 36 -4.51 10.77 16.42
N GLY A 37 -3.38 10.34 16.97
CA GLY A 37 -3.15 10.29 18.42
C GLY A 37 -3.60 9.00 19.11
N THR A 38 -3.92 7.95 18.35
CA THR A 38 -4.26 6.63 18.87
C THR A 38 -3.32 5.57 18.31
N CYS A 39 -2.81 4.68 19.17
CA CYS A 39 -2.14 3.46 18.76
C CYS A 39 -3.16 2.42 18.34
N TYR A 40 -2.97 1.79 17.19
CA TYR A 40 -3.82 0.68 16.77
C TYR A 40 -3.20 -0.67 17.11
N ALA A 41 -4.06 -1.62 17.46
CA ALA A 41 -3.66 -2.99 17.75
C ALA A 41 -3.34 -3.74 16.45
N ASP A 42 -2.53 -4.79 16.57
CA ASP A 42 -2.21 -5.71 15.49
C ASP A 42 -3.50 -6.32 14.89
N GLY A 43 -3.54 -6.44 13.56
CA GLY A 43 -4.69 -6.90 12.79
C GLY A 43 -5.80 -5.87 12.57
N SER A 44 -5.66 -4.65 13.08
CA SER A 44 -6.67 -3.60 12.86
C SER A 44 -6.61 -3.01 11.45
N THR A 45 -7.73 -2.43 11.01
CA THR A 45 -7.85 -1.76 9.71
C THR A 45 -8.50 -0.40 9.88
N ILE A 46 -7.87 0.64 9.33
CA ILE A 46 -8.38 2.02 9.32
C ILE A 46 -8.37 2.51 7.87
N GLY A 47 -9.57 2.65 7.29
CA GLY A 47 -9.68 2.92 5.85
C GLY A 47 -9.09 1.77 5.03
N VAL A 48 -8.10 2.08 4.18
CA VAL A 48 -7.39 1.11 3.34
C VAL A 48 -6.10 0.58 3.98
N TRP A 49 -5.78 1.02 5.21
CA TRP A 49 -4.52 0.72 5.89
C TRP A 49 -4.73 -0.39 6.91
N GLN A 50 -3.97 -1.48 6.78
CA GLN A 50 -3.98 -2.60 7.71
C GLN A 50 -2.72 -2.60 8.56
N PHE A 51 -2.88 -2.49 9.87
CA PHE A 51 -1.80 -2.55 10.85
C PHE A 51 -1.50 -4.01 11.16
N VAL A 52 -0.55 -4.61 10.43
CA VAL A 52 -0.26 -6.05 10.49
C VAL A 52 0.38 -6.41 11.83
N TYR A 53 1.47 -5.72 12.19
CA TYR A 53 2.11 -5.84 13.49
C TYR A 53 2.81 -4.53 13.89
N ASN A 54 2.86 -4.24 15.19
CA ASN A 54 3.51 -3.03 15.73
C ASN A 54 4.87 -3.28 16.40
N GLY A 55 5.37 -4.52 16.39
CA GLY A 55 6.67 -4.85 16.98
C GLY A 55 6.75 -4.57 18.47
N TYR A 56 5.65 -4.83 19.20
CA TYR A 56 5.48 -4.53 20.63
C TYR A 56 5.49 -3.03 20.97
N GLY A 57 5.42 -2.17 19.95
CA GLY A 57 5.41 -0.73 20.09
C GLY A 57 4.03 -0.12 19.81
N CYS A 58 4.02 0.95 19.03
CA CYS A 58 2.81 1.68 18.67
C CYS A 58 2.89 2.13 17.21
N ASN A 59 1.84 1.83 16.45
CA ASN A 59 1.65 2.35 15.10
C ASN A 59 0.31 3.08 15.04
N GLY A 60 0.20 4.06 14.16
CA GLY A 60 -1.04 4.78 13.96
C GLY A 60 -0.88 5.99 13.07
N PHE A 61 -1.70 6.99 13.30
CA PHE A 61 -1.55 8.29 12.68
C PHE A 61 -1.17 9.33 13.74
N VAL A 62 -0.27 10.24 13.37
CA VAL A 62 0.18 11.32 14.25
C VAL A 62 0.06 12.65 13.50
N ALA A 63 -0.44 13.66 14.21
CA ALA A 63 -0.44 15.04 13.73
C ALA A 63 0.90 15.68 14.11
N ALA A 64 1.71 16.04 13.13
CA ALA A 64 3.00 16.71 13.32
C ALA A 64 3.27 17.71 12.19
N ASN A 65 3.84 18.87 12.51
CA ASN A 65 4.19 19.92 11.56
C ASN A 65 3.02 20.34 10.63
N SER A 66 1.82 20.47 11.19
CA SER A 66 0.57 20.79 10.48
C SER A 66 0.08 19.74 9.48
N ASN A 67 0.68 18.55 9.44
CA ASN A 67 0.25 17.41 8.64
C ASN A 67 -0.12 16.23 9.54
N THR A 68 -0.94 15.32 9.01
CA THR A 68 -1.10 13.98 9.58
C THR A 68 -0.21 13.02 8.81
N MET A 69 0.40 12.06 9.50
CA MET A 69 1.22 11.02 8.88
C MET A 69 0.96 9.67 9.53
N LEU A 70 1.05 8.62 8.72
CA LEU A 70 1.22 7.27 9.23
C LEU A 70 2.58 7.20 9.93
N PHE A 71 2.60 6.69 11.15
CA PHE A 71 3.84 6.43 11.88
C PHE A 71 3.91 4.98 12.34
N GLU A 72 5.14 4.49 12.38
CA GLU A 72 5.50 3.18 12.90
C GLU A 72 6.57 3.39 13.96
N GLN A 73 6.31 2.91 15.17
CA GLN A 73 7.23 3.02 16.30
C GLN A 73 7.29 1.68 17.03
N PRO A 74 8.09 0.72 16.54
CA PRO A 74 8.26 -0.56 17.24
C PRO A 74 8.90 -0.35 18.61
N ALA A 75 8.93 -1.41 19.42
CA ALA A 75 9.55 -1.33 20.74
C ALA A 75 11.03 -0.93 20.67
N THR A 76 11.48 -0.19 21.68
CA THR A 76 12.90 0.13 21.86
C THR A 76 13.69 -1.15 22.11
N SER A 77 14.63 -1.47 21.21
CA SER A 77 15.63 -2.49 21.46
C SER A 77 16.63 -2.01 22.52
N THR A 78 16.94 -2.86 23.48
CA THR A 78 17.90 -2.60 24.57
C THR A 78 19.11 -3.56 24.55
N SER A 79 19.08 -4.57 23.67
CA SER A 79 20.16 -5.55 23.47
C SER A 79 20.65 -5.59 22.01
N PRO A 80 21.96 -5.74 21.76
CA PRO A 80 22.48 -5.95 20.39
C PRO A 80 21.92 -7.17 19.66
N ALA A 81 21.38 -8.15 20.40
CA ALA A 81 20.88 -9.42 19.84
C ALA A 81 19.40 -9.39 19.41
N GLU A 82 18.72 -8.24 19.54
CA GLU A 82 17.31 -8.10 19.17
C GLU A 82 17.11 -6.90 18.24
N THR A 83 16.11 -6.95 17.38
CA THR A 83 15.57 -5.83 16.60
C THR A 83 14.06 -6.01 16.56
N HIS A 84 13.33 -4.90 16.63
CA HIS A 84 11.88 -4.88 16.48
C HIS A 84 11.52 -4.12 15.20
N GLY A 85 10.46 -4.57 14.54
CA GLY A 85 9.94 -3.94 13.33
C GLY A 85 8.42 -3.81 13.41
N ALA A 86 7.89 -2.91 12.62
CA ALA A 86 6.46 -2.69 12.43
C ALA A 86 6.11 -2.89 10.95
N LEU A 87 4.84 -3.19 10.68
CA LEU A 87 4.33 -3.28 9.32
C LEU A 87 2.89 -2.79 9.25
N VAL A 88 2.67 -1.77 8.44
CA VAL A 88 1.36 -1.36 7.93
C VAL A 88 1.34 -1.58 6.43
N THR A 89 0.27 -2.19 5.93
CA THR A 89 0.07 -2.43 4.49
C THR A 89 -1.11 -1.63 3.96
N GLY A 90 -1.12 -1.40 2.64
CA GLY A 90 -2.22 -0.74 1.94
C GLY A 90 -1.78 0.50 1.15
N PRO A 91 -2.67 1.01 0.28
CA PRO A 91 -3.77 0.25 -0.35
C PRO A 91 -3.21 -0.89 -1.23
N SER A 92 -4.07 -1.85 -1.60
CA SER A 92 -3.73 -2.82 -2.63
C SER A 92 -3.81 -2.17 -4.01
N ILE A 93 -2.69 -2.18 -4.75
CA ILE A 93 -2.61 -1.69 -6.13
C ILE A 93 -2.22 -2.87 -7.02
N SER A 94 -3.01 -3.11 -8.06
CA SER A 94 -2.78 -4.19 -9.03
C SER A 94 -2.20 -3.65 -10.34
N GLY A 95 -1.32 -4.43 -10.97
CA GLY A 95 -0.71 -4.08 -12.24
C GLY A 95 0.48 -3.14 -12.09
N ASP A 96 0.94 -2.56 -13.20
CA ASP A 96 2.06 -1.64 -13.20
C ASP A 96 1.65 -0.30 -12.57
N PHE A 97 2.51 0.26 -11.73
CA PHE A 97 2.28 1.55 -11.08
C PHE A 97 3.57 2.34 -10.89
N THR A 98 3.42 3.66 -10.75
CA THR A 98 4.47 4.56 -10.29
C THR A 98 4.19 4.91 -8.84
N LEU A 99 5.19 4.74 -7.97
CA LEU A 99 5.09 5.09 -6.56
C LEU A 99 5.86 6.37 -6.26
N GLN A 100 5.20 7.31 -5.59
CA GLN A 100 5.83 8.46 -4.97
C GLN A 100 5.44 8.49 -3.49
N VAL A 101 6.43 8.39 -2.61
CA VAL A 101 6.25 8.37 -1.15
C VAL A 101 7.24 9.31 -0.51
N ALA A 102 6.77 10.08 0.47
CA ALA A 102 7.64 10.79 1.41
C ALA A 102 7.73 9.97 2.70
N ALA A 103 8.89 9.40 2.97
CA ALA A 103 9.17 8.63 4.18
C ALA A 103 10.42 9.20 4.87
N ALA A 104 10.41 9.20 6.20
CA ALA A 104 11.53 9.67 7.00
C ALA A 104 11.70 8.80 8.24
N THR A 105 12.95 8.53 8.60
CA THR A 105 13.26 7.98 9.93
C THR A 105 13.45 9.15 10.88
N THR A 106 12.46 9.40 11.74
CA THR A 106 12.47 10.54 12.67
C THR A 106 13.43 10.33 13.84
N ALA A 107 13.55 9.08 14.31
CA ALA A 107 14.45 8.68 15.38
C ALA A 107 14.87 7.22 15.24
N GLN A 108 16.11 6.92 15.63
CA GLN A 108 16.55 5.56 15.94
C GLN A 108 16.22 5.25 17.40
N LEU A 109 15.49 4.16 17.65
CA LEU A 109 14.94 3.87 18.99
C LEU A 109 15.87 3.04 19.87
N ARG A 110 16.87 2.36 19.31
CA ARG A 110 17.77 1.45 20.02
C ARG A 110 18.57 2.16 21.12
N LEU A 111 18.68 1.51 22.27
CA LEU A 111 19.50 1.94 23.40
C LEU A 111 20.63 0.94 23.70
N ASN A 112 21.60 1.37 24.50
CA ASN A 112 22.74 0.58 25.00
C ASN A 112 23.67 0.00 23.92
N SER A 113 23.43 0.33 22.65
CA SER A 113 24.25 -0.03 21.51
C SER A 113 23.96 0.90 20.34
N ALA A 114 24.86 0.97 19.37
CA ALA A 114 24.62 1.76 18.16
C ALA A 114 23.43 1.19 17.39
N PRO A 115 22.50 2.02 16.89
CA PRO A 115 21.42 1.60 16.00
C PRO A 115 21.94 0.82 14.80
N ASN A 116 21.22 -0.23 14.41
CA ASN A 116 21.58 -0.96 13.21
C ASN A 116 21.18 -0.12 11.98
N PRO A 117 21.99 -0.11 10.90
CA PRO A 117 21.68 0.70 9.71
C PRO A 117 20.33 0.37 9.03
N TRP A 118 19.79 -0.82 9.27
CA TRP A 118 18.49 -1.25 8.73
C TRP A 118 17.28 -0.85 9.59
N GLU A 119 17.49 -0.25 10.76
CA GLU A 119 16.41 0.21 11.66
C GLU A 119 15.84 1.56 11.20
N VAL A 120 15.51 1.66 9.92
CA VAL A 120 15.00 2.85 9.24
C VAL A 120 13.61 2.59 8.66
N ALA A 121 12.94 3.61 8.17
CA ALA A 121 11.70 3.44 7.41
C ALA A 121 11.97 2.67 6.09
N TRP A 122 11.13 1.67 5.80
CA TRP A 122 11.15 0.90 4.55
C TRP A 122 9.85 1.10 3.80
N VAL A 123 9.94 1.18 2.47
CA VAL A 123 8.78 1.17 1.58
C VAL A 123 8.88 -0.10 0.75
N LEU A 124 7.90 -1.00 0.92
CA LEU A 124 7.82 -2.27 0.22
C LEU A 124 6.64 -2.24 -0.76
N TRP A 125 6.78 -2.96 -1.87
CA TRP A 125 5.70 -3.19 -2.81
C TRP A 125 5.58 -4.68 -3.14
N HIS A 126 4.39 -5.10 -3.57
CA HIS A 126 4.07 -6.52 -3.81
C HIS A 126 4.35 -7.42 -2.60
N TYR A 127 4.20 -6.89 -1.38
CA TYR A 127 4.27 -7.71 -0.17
C TYR A 127 3.14 -8.74 -0.17
N THR A 128 3.50 -9.98 0.16
CA THR A 128 2.60 -11.12 0.34
C THR A 128 3.05 -11.88 1.59
N ASP A 129 2.10 -12.27 2.43
CA ASP A 129 2.33 -13.16 3.58
C ASP A 129 2.37 -14.64 3.14
#